data_AF-A0A4R5EIE2-F1
#
_entry.id   AF-A0A4R5EIE2-F1
#
_cell.length_a   1.000
_cell.length_b   1.000
_cell.length_c   1.000
_cell.angle_alpha   90.00
_cell.angle_beta   90.00
_cell.angle_gamma   90.00
#
_symmetry.space_group_name_H-M   'P 1'
#
loop_
_entity.id
_entity.type
_entity.pdbx_description
1 polymer ?
#
loop_
_entity_poly.entity_id
_entity_poly.type
_entity_poly.pdbx_seq_one_letter_code
_entity_poly.pdbx_strand_id
1 'polypeptide(L)'
;MSDVIKEMREECAQDMWQAKLRSTAVDMLAGCASDIRAIGFTVDVSRPGGMLALCFDPDAAPRGVTPPLGDQDSAVEVPELEVVDLDDEAYPVPEKTQDPKPAPKPAAVQPPATLPWTDRDRERVLDMLARGRGRDEIAQELGRDHKQIANLAFRKKGEIKARRAAIQGRAPAPAPVAQEVMPAADAASVPDRGDVAVSGAERAIWDHLETLPKGAWTPARDLALAEGLARGDGTPGVAEVLEVGREDVITRWCYINTARGDLDHQAALLRVLRWRAGAS
;
A
#
# COMPACT_ATOMS: atom_id res chain seq x y z
N MET A 1 13.97 3.87 -35.43
CA MET A 1 14.48 3.88 -34.04
C MET A 1 13.52 4.55 -33.06
N SER A 2 12.88 5.67 -33.39
CA SER A 2 11.90 6.32 -32.50
C SER A 2 10.69 5.44 -32.17
N ASP A 3 10.19 4.65 -33.14
CA ASP A 3 8.98 3.82 -32.94
C ASP A 3 9.21 2.65 -31.99
N VAL A 4 10.37 1.99 -32.07
CA VAL A 4 10.74 0.87 -31.17
C VAL A 4 10.81 1.32 -29.71
N ILE A 5 11.32 2.54 -29.46
CA ILE A 5 11.38 3.08 -28.09
C ILE A 5 9.98 3.38 -27.56
N LYS A 6 9.05 3.81 -28.43
CA LYS A 6 7.66 4.08 -28.07
C LYS A 6 6.93 2.77 -27.72
N GLU A 7 7.07 1.76 -28.56
CA GLU A 7 6.48 0.43 -28.36
C GLU A 7 6.96 -0.21 -27.04
N MET A 8 8.27 -0.18 -26.76
CA MET A 8 8.81 -0.69 -25.49
C MET A 8 8.28 0.06 -24.26
N ARG A 9 7.98 1.36 -24.38
CA ARG A 9 7.41 2.14 -23.28
C ARG A 9 5.94 1.78 -23.03
N GLU A 10 5.19 1.54 -24.09
CA GLU A 10 3.79 1.11 -24.01
C GLU A 10 3.69 -0.29 -23.39
N GLU A 11 4.54 -1.23 -23.82
CA GLU A 11 4.62 -2.58 -23.25
C GLU A 11 5.00 -2.53 -21.76
N CYS A 12 6.02 -1.74 -21.39
CA CYS A 12 6.42 -1.57 -19.99
C CYS A 12 5.32 -0.93 -19.13
N ALA A 13 4.58 0.06 -19.67
CA ALA A 13 3.45 0.66 -18.98
C ALA A 13 2.31 -0.34 -18.76
N GLN A 14 2.04 -1.19 -19.75
CA GLN A 14 1.03 -2.24 -19.67
C GLN A 14 1.42 -3.30 -18.62
N ASP A 15 2.68 -3.73 -18.62
CA ASP A 15 3.20 -4.67 -17.61
C ASP A 15 3.12 -4.11 -16.19
N MET A 16 3.49 -2.84 -16.00
CA MET A 16 3.36 -2.16 -14.72
C MET A 16 1.90 -2.08 -14.26
N TRP A 17 0.98 -1.76 -15.18
CA TRP A 17 -0.44 -1.70 -14.88
C TRP A 17 -1.00 -3.08 -14.49
N GLN A 18 -0.63 -4.14 -15.21
CA GLN A 18 -1.00 -5.51 -14.86
C GLN A 18 -0.43 -5.93 -13.49
N ALA A 19 0.83 -5.58 -13.21
CA ALA A 19 1.45 -5.86 -11.92
C ALA A 19 0.71 -5.14 -10.78
N LYS A 20 0.29 -3.89 -10.99
CA LYS A 20 -0.49 -3.12 -10.02
C LYS A 20 -1.85 -3.79 -9.75
N LEU A 21 -2.58 -4.17 -10.80
CA LEU A 21 -3.84 -4.90 -10.65
C LEU A 21 -3.68 -6.20 -9.88
N ARG A 22 -2.63 -6.98 -10.18
CA ARG A 22 -2.34 -8.23 -9.45
C ARG A 22 -2.06 -7.97 -7.97
N SER A 23 -1.32 -6.91 -7.64
CA SER A 23 -1.06 -6.51 -6.26
C SER A 23 -2.37 -6.13 -5.55
N THR A 24 -3.20 -5.29 -6.17
CA THR A 24 -4.48 -4.87 -5.60
C THR A 24 -5.41 -6.05 -5.37
N ALA A 25 -5.50 -7.00 -6.31
CA ALA A 25 -6.31 -8.20 -6.14
C ALA A 25 -5.83 -9.08 -4.96
N VAL A 26 -4.51 -9.20 -4.77
CA VAL A 26 -3.94 -9.92 -3.61
C VAL A 26 -4.29 -9.20 -2.30
N ASP A 27 -4.18 -7.88 -2.26
CA ASP A 27 -4.51 -7.10 -1.06
C ASP A 27 -5.99 -7.21 -0.69
N MET A 28 -6.89 -7.16 -1.69
CA MET A 28 -8.33 -7.35 -1.47
C MET A 28 -8.64 -8.75 -0.93
N LEU A 29 -8.07 -9.80 -1.53
CA LEU A 29 -8.28 -11.18 -1.06
C LEU A 29 -7.69 -11.41 0.33
N ALA A 30 -6.58 -10.76 0.67
CA ALA A 30 -6.03 -10.79 2.03
C ALA A 30 -6.97 -10.12 3.04
N GLY A 31 -7.62 -9.02 2.66
CA GLY A 31 -8.66 -8.35 3.45
C GLY A 31 -9.85 -9.29 3.72
N CYS A 32 -10.45 -9.83 2.65
CA CYS A 32 -11.57 -10.78 2.79
C CYS A 32 -11.20 -12.01 3.63
N ALA A 33 -9.99 -12.55 3.45
CA ALA A 33 -9.51 -13.68 4.25
C ALA A 33 -9.35 -13.31 5.74
N SER A 34 -9.00 -12.06 6.05
CA SER A 34 -8.95 -11.57 7.43
C SER A 34 -10.33 -11.48 8.05
N ASP A 35 -11.30 -10.92 7.32
CA ASP A 35 -12.67 -10.73 7.80
C ASP A 35 -13.36 -12.08 8.06
N ILE A 36 -13.22 -13.04 7.14
CA ILE A 36 -13.79 -14.38 7.30
C ILE A 36 -13.14 -15.13 8.48
N ARG A 37 -11.82 -14.97 8.68
CA ARG A 37 -11.15 -15.53 9.88
C ARG A 37 -11.61 -14.88 11.17
N ALA A 38 -11.93 -13.59 11.17
CA ALA A 38 -12.46 -12.90 12.34
C ALA A 38 -13.84 -13.43 12.77
N ILE A 39 -14.64 -13.93 11.83
CA ILE A 39 -15.92 -14.62 12.08
C ILE A 39 -15.70 -16.05 12.61
N GLY A 40 -14.48 -16.58 12.52
CA GLY A 40 -14.10 -17.88 13.08
C GLY A 40 -13.97 -19.01 12.04
N PHE A 41 -14.07 -18.70 10.76
CA PHE A 41 -13.88 -19.68 9.69
C PHE A 41 -12.40 -19.88 9.35
N THR A 42 -12.04 -21.10 8.94
CA THR A 42 -10.73 -21.39 8.38
C THR A 42 -10.70 -21.05 6.90
N VAL A 43 -9.82 -20.13 6.52
CA VAL A 43 -9.65 -19.67 5.12
C VAL A 43 -8.32 -20.14 4.56
N ASP A 44 -8.37 -20.87 3.45
CA ASP A 44 -7.23 -21.20 2.62
C ASP A 44 -7.17 -20.29 1.37
N VAL A 45 -5.97 -19.85 1.02
CA VAL A 45 -5.75 -19.05 -0.19
C VAL A 45 -4.85 -19.86 -1.10
N SER A 46 -5.42 -20.34 -2.19
CA SER A 46 -4.74 -21.21 -3.14
C SER A 46 -4.70 -20.57 -4.54
N ARG A 47 -3.94 -21.20 -5.45
CA ARG A 47 -3.79 -20.71 -6.83
C ARG A 47 -4.16 -21.74 -7.90
N PRO A 48 -5.36 -22.31 -7.88
CA PRO A 48 -5.77 -23.34 -8.84
C PRO A 48 -5.83 -22.75 -10.25
N GLY A 49 -5.14 -23.38 -11.21
CA GLY A 49 -5.13 -22.94 -12.60
C GLY A 49 -4.52 -21.54 -12.83
N GLY A 50 -3.74 -21.02 -11.88
CA GLY A 50 -3.14 -19.69 -11.97
C GLY A 50 -4.03 -18.53 -11.50
N MET A 51 -5.29 -18.77 -11.16
CA MET A 51 -6.18 -17.80 -10.53
C MET A 51 -6.02 -17.83 -9.02
N LEU A 52 -5.99 -16.67 -8.35
CA LEU A 52 -5.99 -16.62 -6.89
C LEU A 52 -7.42 -16.93 -6.42
N ALA A 53 -7.57 -17.98 -5.61
CA ALA A 53 -8.85 -18.40 -5.08
C ALA A 53 -8.80 -18.40 -3.55
N LEU A 54 -9.88 -17.91 -2.93
CA LEU A 54 -10.10 -17.96 -1.50
C LEU A 54 -11.14 -19.04 -1.25
N CYS A 55 -10.74 -20.08 -0.53
CA CYS A 55 -11.59 -21.21 -0.20
C CYS A 55 -11.82 -21.25 1.31
N PHE A 56 -13.06 -21.47 1.73
CA PHE A 56 -13.40 -21.77 3.11
C PHE A 56 -14.47 -22.85 3.13
N ASP A 57 -14.50 -23.64 4.19
CA ASP A 57 -15.49 -24.68 4.40
C ASP A 57 -16.64 -24.09 5.23
N PRO A 58 -17.86 -23.96 4.66
CA PRO A 58 -19.00 -23.41 5.40
C PRO A 58 -19.49 -24.34 6.52
N ASP A 59 -19.22 -25.65 6.42
CA ASP A 59 -19.67 -26.65 7.39
C ASP A 59 -18.68 -26.83 8.55
N ALA A 60 -17.46 -26.30 8.39
CA ALA A 60 -16.49 -26.18 9.47
C ALA A 60 -16.94 -25.09 10.45
N ALA A 61 -17.91 -25.45 11.30
CA ALA A 61 -18.53 -24.55 12.27
C ALA A 61 -17.47 -23.75 13.05
N PRO A 62 -17.64 -22.43 13.19
CA PRO A 62 -16.68 -21.59 13.91
C PRO A 62 -16.55 -22.10 15.34
N ARG A 63 -15.36 -22.60 15.69
CA ARG A 63 -15.09 -23.15 17.02
C ARG A 63 -15.19 -22.03 18.05
N GLY A 64 -16.32 -21.95 18.75
CA GLY A 64 -16.46 -21.18 19.99
C GLY A 64 -16.95 -19.75 19.85
N VAL A 65 -17.50 -19.33 18.71
CA VAL A 65 -18.27 -18.08 18.67
C VAL A 65 -19.67 -18.38 19.16
N THR A 66 -19.89 -18.21 20.46
CA THR A 66 -21.25 -18.13 21.01
C THR A 66 -21.89 -16.90 20.38
N PRO A 67 -22.91 -17.03 19.52
CA PRO A 67 -23.57 -15.86 18.96
C PRO A 67 -24.11 -15.03 20.14
N PRO A 68 -23.90 -13.71 20.16
CA PRO A 68 -24.63 -12.87 21.11
C PRO A 68 -26.12 -13.11 20.84
N LEU A 69 -26.84 -13.67 21.83
CA LEU A 69 -28.30 -13.72 21.83
C LEU A 69 -28.81 -12.28 21.84
N GLY A 70 -28.92 -11.68 20.66
CA GLY A 70 -29.72 -10.51 20.41
C GLY A 70 -30.95 -10.97 19.64
N ASP A 71 -32.12 -10.79 20.24
CA ASP A 71 -33.42 -10.89 19.56
C ASP A 71 -33.39 -10.02 18.29
N GLN A 72 -33.17 -10.63 17.13
CA GLN A 72 -33.45 -10.01 15.85
C GLN A 72 -34.42 -10.89 15.09
N ASP A 73 -35.69 -10.68 15.41
CA ASP A 73 -36.85 -11.11 14.67
C ASP A 73 -37.00 -10.22 13.42
N SER A 74 -36.00 -10.28 12.54
CA SER A 74 -36.03 -9.60 11.24
C SER A 74 -35.93 -10.66 10.16
N ALA A 75 -37.11 -11.06 9.69
CA ALA A 75 -37.28 -11.80 8.45
C ALA A 75 -36.72 -10.95 7.30
N VAL A 76 -35.44 -11.14 6.99
CA VAL A 76 -34.85 -10.64 5.75
C VAL A 76 -35.32 -11.60 4.67
N GLU A 77 -36.28 -11.16 3.85
CA GLU A 77 -36.59 -11.78 2.56
C GLU A 77 -35.28 -11.86 1.77
N VAL A 78 -34.75 -13.07 1.65
CA VAL A 78 -33.64 -13.37 0.74
C VAL A 78 -34.21 -13.23 -0.67
N PRO A 79 -33.78 -12.24 -1.47
CA PRO A 79 -34.24 -12.16 -2.84
C PRO A 79 -33.80 -13.43 -3.58
N GLU A 80 -34.78 -14.14 -4.12
CA GLU A 80 -34.60 -15.30 -4.98
C GLU A 80 -33.77 -14.86 -6.18
N LEU A 81 -32.48 -15.21 -6.16
CA LEU A 81 -31.56 -14.98 -7.26
C LEU A 81 -32.01 -15.85 -8.43
N GLU A 82 -32.65 -15.21 -9.40
CA GLU A 82 -33.01 -15.79 -10.68
C GLU A 82 -31.71 -16.29 -11.35
N VAL A 83 -31.56 -17.60 -11.40
CA VAL A 83 -30.43 -18.28 -12.04
C VAL A 83 -30.63 -18.09 -13.55
N VAL A 84 -29.96 -17.09 -14.12
CA VAL A 84 -29.93 -16.92 -15.57
C VAL A 84 -29.10 -18.06 -16.14
N ASP A 85 -29.75 -19.02 -16.78
CA ASP A 85 -29.12 -20.03 -17.62
C ASP A 85 -28.35 -19.29 -18.74
N LEU A 86 -27.04 -19.13 -18.53
CA LEU A 86 -26.11 -18.67 -19.54
C LEU A 86 -25.94 -19.81 -20.54
N ASP A 87 -26.67 -19.73 -21.64
CA ASP A 87 -26.46 -20.55 -22.83
C ASP A 87 -24.97 -20.59 -23.19
N ASP A 88 -24.46 -21.82 -23.27
CA ASP A 88 -23.09 -22.19 -23.62
C ASP A 88 -22.85 -21.88 -25.11
N GLU A 89 -22.76 -20.58 -25.45
CA GLU A 89 -22.26 -20.16 -26.75
C GLU A 89 -20.76 -20.45 -26.81
N ALA A 90 -20.44 -21.54 -27.51
CA ALA A 90 -19.10 -21.95 -27.87
C ALA A 90 -18.37 -20.84 -28.65
N TYR A 91 -17.64 -20.00 -27.92
CA TYR A 91 -16.69 -19.08 -28.53
C TYR A 91 -15.64 -19.90 -29.30
N PRO A 92 -15.36 -19.58 -30.57
CA PRO A 92 -14.29 -20.22 -31.31
C PRO A 92 -12.98 -19.94 -30.57
N VAL A 93 -12.37 -21.01 -30.06
CA VAL A 93 -11.03 -20.98 -29.47
C VAL A 93 -10.08 -20.41 -30.53
N PRO A 94 -9.48 -19.22 -30.33
CA PRO A 94 -8.50 -18.71 -31.27
C PRO A 94 -7.35 -19.72 -31.35
N GLU A 95 -7.07 -20.21 -32.56
CA GLU A 95 -5.90 -21.04 -32.85
C GLU A 95 -4.67 -20.35 -32.27
N LYS A 96 -3.98 -21.04 -31.35
CA LYS A 96 -2.69 -20.61 -30.83
C LYS A 96 -1.71 -20.49 -31.99
N THR A 97 -1.55 -19.29 -32.51
CA THR A 97 -0.40 -18.92 -33.32
C THR A 97 0.83 -19.24 -32.49
N GLN A 98 1.57 -20.27 -32.91
CA GLN A 98 2.83 -20.64 -32.28
C GLN A 98 3.81 -19.50 -32.53
N ASP A 99 4.03 -18.66 -31.52
CA ASP A 99 5.10 -17.67 -31.56
C ASP A 99 6.41 -18.38 -31.89
N PRO A 100 7.20 -17.85 -32.85
CA PRO A 100 8.48 -18.43 -33.21
C PRO A 100 9.36 -18.51 -31.96
N LYS A 101 9.76 -19.74 -31.64
CA LYS A 101 10.66 -20.09 -30.53
C LYS A 101 11.80 -19.06 -30.45
N PRO A 102 11.87 -18.25 -29.37
CA PRO A 102 12.89 -17.22 -29.27
C PRO A 102 14.27 -17.87 -29.35
N ALA A 103 15.16 -17.26 -30.14
CA ALA A 103 16.53 -17.70 -30.31
C ALA A 103 17.16 -17.95 -28.93
N PRO A 104 17.98 -19.01 -28.78
CA PRO A 104 18.58 -19.35 -27.50
C PRO A 104 19.34 -18.14 -26.96
N LYS A 105 18.86 -17.60 -25.82
CA LYS A 105 19.55 -16.55 -25.09
C LYS A 105 21.00 -17.00 -24.87
N PRO A 106 22.00 -16.13 -25.13
CA PRO A 106 23.39 -16.43 -24.82
C PRO A 106 23.47 -16.95 -23.39
N ALA A 107 24.14 -18.10 -23.21
CA ALA A 107 24.28 -18.74 -21.92
C ALA A 107 24.75 -17.70 -20.90
N ALA A 108 23.89 -17.38 -19.94
CA ALA A 108 24.21 -16.45 -18.88
C ALA A 108 25.49 -16.97 -18.20
N VAL A 109 26.54 -16.16 -18.22
CA VAL A 109 27.79 -16.43 -17.52
C VAL A 109 27.40 -16.80 -16.10
N GLN A 110 27.66 -18.06 -15.71
CA GLN A 110 27.31 -18.52 -14.37
C GLN A 110 28.01 -17.60 -13.37
N PRO A 111 27.27 -17.00 -12.43
CA PRO A 111 27.88 -16.15 -11.44
C PRO A 111 28.94 -16.96 -10.68
N PRO A 112 30.08 -16.34 -10.32
CA PRO A 112 31.17 -17.03 -9.65
C PRO A 112 30.65 -17.77 -8.42
N ALA A 113 31.20 -18.96 -8.18
CA ALA A 113 30.82 -19.84 -7.07
C ALA A 113 30.71 -19.02 -5.77
N THR A 114 29.51 -19.03 -5.18
CA THR A 114 29.20 -18.26 -3.99
C THR A 114 30.12 -18.66 -2.84
N LEU A 115 31.07 -17.78 -2.51
CA LEU A 115 31.92 -17.95 -1.34
C LEU A 115 31.04 -18.09 -0.07
N PRO A 116 31.44 -18.85 0.95
CA PRO A 116 30.74 -18.84 2.23
C PRO A 116 30.77 -17.44 2.85
N TRP A 117 29.74 -17.10 3.64
CA TRP A 117 29.71 -15.83 4.38
C TRP A 117 30.69 -15.91 5.56
N THR A 118 31.68 -15.03 5.56
CA THR A 118 32.52 -14.81 6.74
C THR A 118 31.81 -13.87 7.71
N ASP A 119 32.14 -13.94 9.00
CA ASP A 119 31.55 -13.03 9.99
C ASP A 119 31.92 -11.56 9.71
N ARG A 120 33.13 -11.33 9.20
CA ARG A 120 33.58 -10.02 8.73
C ARG A 120 32.72 -9.46 7.61
N ASP A 121 32.36 -10.30 6.62
CA ASP A 121 31.49 -9.87 5.52
C ASP A 121 30.09 -9.52 6.03
N ARG A 122 29.55 -10.32 6.96
CA ARG A 122 28.23 -10.07 7.57
C ARG A 122 28.22 -8.75 8.32
N GLU A 123 29.23 -8.48 9.16
CA GLU A 123 29.34 -7.22 9.88
C GLU A 123 29.43 -6.02 8.94
N ARG A 124 30.22 -6.14 7.86
CA ARG A 124 30.38 -5.08 6.87
C ARG A 124 29.06 -4.76 6.16
N VAL A 125 28.29 -5.77 5.77
CA VAL A 125 26.94 -5.56 5.18
C VAL A 125 26.00 -4.85 6.14
N LEU A 126 25.96 -5.28 7.41
CA LEU A 126 25.06 -4.70 8.41
C LEU A 126 25.40 -3.23 8.68
N ASP A 127 26.70 -2.91 8.73
CA ASP A 127 27.20 -1.55 8.92
C ASP A 127 26.86 -0.64 7.73
N MET A 128 27.04 -1.12 6.49
CA MET A 128 26.67 -0.37 5.28
C MET A 128 25.15 -0.14 5.18
N LEU A 129 24.34 -1.17 5.49
CA LEU A 129 22.87 -1.05 5.53
C LEU A 129 22.38 -0.11 6.63
N ALA A 130 23.03 -0.12 7.79
CA ALA A 130 22.73 0.79 8.89
C ALA A 130 22.97 2.26 8.47
N ARG A 131 24.04 2.51 7.72
CA ARG A 131 24.35 3.82 7.09
C ARG A 131 23.47 4.18 5.88
N GLY A 132 22.58 3.29 5.45
CA GLY A 132 21.62 3.58 4.37
C GLY A 132 22.12 3.33 2.95
N ARG A 133 23.26 2.62 2.77
CA ARG A 133 23.74 2.24 1.43
C ARG A 133 22.75 1.31 0.71
N GLY A 134 22.68 1.44 -0.61
CA GLY A 134 21.82 0.60 -1.46
C GLY A 134 22.31 -0.84 -1.53
N ARG A 135 21.41 -1.80 -1.72
CA ARG A 135 21.76 -3.23 -1.75
C ARG A 135 22.63 -3.59 -2.96
N ASP A 136 22.39 -2.98 -4.11
CA ASP A 136 23.17 -3.19 -5.33
C ASP A 136 24.61 -2.68 -5.17
N GLU A 137 24.77 -1.52 -4.53
CA GLU A 137 26.08 -0.94 -4.23
C GLU A 137 26.89 -1.84 -3.28
N ILE A 138 26.23 -2.38 -2.24
CA ILE A 138 26.86 -3.34 -1.31
C ILE A 138 27.22 -4.65 -2.03
N ALA A 139 26.34 -5.13 -2.90
CA ALA A 139 26.57 -6.35 -3.69
C ALA A 139 27.80 -6.18 -4.60
N GLN A 140 27.91 -5.04 -5.29
CA GLN A 140 29.05 -4.71 -6.14
C GLN A 140 30.35 -4.58 -5.32
N GLU A 141 30.32 -3.87 -4.17
CA GLU A 141 31.53 -3.66 -3.36
C GLU A 141 32.07 -4.95 -2.74
N LEU A 142 31.19 -5.87 -2.36
CA LEU A 142 31.60 -7.14 -1.73
C LEU A 142 31.74 -8.29 -2.73
N GLY A 143 31.47 -8.06 -4.01
CA GLY A 143 31.45 -9.10 -5.03
C GLY A 143 30.44 -10.21 -4.70
N ARG A 144 29.27 -9.85 -4.17
CA ARG A 144 28.21 -10.76 -3.73
C ARG A 144 26.97 -10.61 -4.59
N ASP A 145 26.13 -11.64 -4.61
CA ASP A 145 24.85 -11.59 -5.31
C ASP A 145 23.83 -10.72 -4.54
N HIS A 146 23.05 -9.92 -5.27
CA HIS A 146 22.06 -9.02 -4.70
C HIS A 146 21.03 -9.77 -3.81
N LYS A 147 20.60 -10.99 -4.20
CA LYS A 147 19.65 -11.77 -3.38
C LYS A 147 20.27 -12.21 -2.07
N GLN A 148 21.58 -12.47 -2.03
CA GLN A 148 22.26 -12.81 -0.78
C GLN A 148 22.24 -11.64 0.21
N ILE A 149 22.49 -10.41 -0.27
CA ILE A 149 22.40 -9.19 0.53
C ILE A 149 20.96 -8.98 1.02
N ALA A 150 19.97 -9.13 0.13
CA ALA A 150 18.55 -8.98 0.47
C ALA A 150 18.11 -9.99 1.56
N ASN A 151 18.49 -11.26 1.42
CA ASN A 151 18.19 -12.29 2.41
C ASN A 151 18.85 -12.04 3.77
N LEU A 152 20.12 -11.59 3.77
CA LEU A 152 20.82 -11.23 5.00
C LEU A 152 20.15 -10.02 5.68
N ALA A 153 19.80 -8.99 4.91
CA ALA A 153 19.11 -7.81 5.40
C ALA A 153 17.75 -8.13 6.01
N PHE A 154 16.98 -9.02 5.39
CA PHE A 154 15.70 -9.48 5.91
C PHE A 154 15.86 -10.20 7.25
N ARG A 155 16.77 -11.17 7.33
CA ARG A 155 17.03 -11.95 8.56
C ARG A 155 17.59 -11.10 9.71
N LYS A 156 18.27 -9.99 9.39
CA LYS A 156 18.93 -9.12 10.37
C LYS A 156 18.29 -7.73 10.49
N LYS A 157 17.02 -7.58 10.10
CA LYS A 157 16.30 -6.29 10.10
C LYS A 157 16.34 -5.57 11.45
N GLY A 158 16.17 -6.31 12.56
CA GLY A 158 16.22 -5.76 13.92
C GLY A 158 17.59 -5.18 14.28
N GLU A 159 18.66 -5.89 13.94
CA GLU A 159 20.04 -5.46 14.18
C GLU A 159 20.40 -4.22 13.36
N ILE A 160 19.97 -4.18 12.08
CA ILE A 160 20.14 -3.00 11.22
C ILE A 160 19.42 -1.79 11.80
N LYS A 161 18.18 -1.95 12.30
CA LYS A 161 17.42 -0.88 12.94
C LYS A 161 18.13 -0.35 14.20
N ALA A 162 18.62 -1.25 15.05
CA ALA A 162 19.35 -0.88 16.26
C ALA A 162 20.65 -0.12 15.94
N ARG A 163 21.44 -0.59 14.97
CA ARG A 163 22.66 0.10 14.51
C ARG A 163 22.35 1.47 13.91
N ARG A 164 21.30 1.58 13.10
CA ARG A 164 20.87 2.86 12.53
C ARG A 164 20.50 3.87 13.63
N ALA A 165 19.75 3.43 14.64
CA ALA A 165 19.40 4.28 15.79
C ALA A 165 20.65 4.72 16.56
N ALA A 166 21.64 3.84 16.76
CA ALA A 166 22.91 4.18 17.41
C ALA A 166 23.75 5.19 16.61
N ILE A 167 23.73 5.12 15.27
CA ILE A 167 24.40 6.09 14.40
C ILE A 167 23.71 7.45 14.49
N GLN A 168 22.38 7.49 14.43
CA GLN A 168 21.58 8.72 14.50
C GLN A 168 21.66 9.40 15.87
N GLY A 169 21.63 8.63 16.96
CA GLY A 169 21.76 9.17 18.32
C GLY A 169 23.13 9.74 18.67
N ARG A 170 24.16 9.49 17.83
CA ARG A 170 25.52 10.02 18.02
C ARG A 170 25.82 11.27 17.18
N ALA A 171 24.92 11.66 16.27
CA ALA A 171 25.10 12.89 15.53
C ALA A 171 24.94 14.09 16.50
N PRO A 172 25.89 15.04 16.55
CA PRO A 172 25.70 16.28 17.30
C PRO A 172 24.43 16.95 16.77
N ALA A 173 23.56 17.37 17.69
CA ALA A 173 22.30 18.02 17.35
C ALA A 173 22.59 19.13 16.32
N PRO A 174 21.93 19.11 15.14
CA PRO A 174 22.10 20.18 14.18
C PRO A 174 21.78 21.49 14.88
N ALA A 175 22.67 22.47 14.75
CA ALA A 175 22.41 23.83 15.22
C ALA A 175 21.03 24.25 14.70
N PRO A 176 20.18 24.89 15.53
CA PRO A 176 18.83 25.27 15.14
C PRO A 176 18.94 26.16 13.90
N VAL A 177 18.60 25.58 12.75
CA VAL A 177 18.40 26.35 11.52
C VAL A 177 17.17 27.18 11.83
N ALA A 178 17.31 28.51 11.76
CA ALA A 178 16.19 29.42 11.95
C ALA A 178 15.11 29.07 10.92
N GLN A 179 14.11 28.30 11.34
CA GLN A 179 12.90 28.06 10.58
C GLN A 179 12.19 29.42 10.48
N GLU A 180 11.86 29.82 9.25
CA GLU A 180 10.77 30.76 9.04
C GLU A 180 9.53 30.13 9.68
N VAL A 181 9.18 30.65 10.85
CA VAL A 181 7.94 30.33 11.55
C VAL A 181 6.83 30.69 10.58
N MET A 182 6.23 29.67 9.96
CA MET A 182 4.94 29.88 9.30
C MET A 182 4.03 30.49 10.37
N PRO A 183 3.42 31.66 10.08
CA PRO A 183 2.56 32.31 11.06
C PRO A 183 1.50 31.30 11.47
N ALA A 184 1.35 31.12 12.79
CA ALA A 184 0.24 30.37 13.35
C ALA A 184 -1.03 30.97 12.75
N ALA A 185 -1.62 30.26 11.79
CA ALA A 185 -2.91 30.65 11.26
C ALA A 185 -3.86 30.59 12.45
N ASP A 186 -4.29 31.78 12.90
CA ASP A 186 -5.42 31.93 13.80
C ASP A 186 -6.50 30.95 13.37
N ALA A 187 -7.13 30.29 14.34
CA ALA A 187 -8.19 29.33 14.12
C ALA A 187 -9.33 29.99 13.32
N ALA A 188 -9.17 30.03 12.00
CA ALA A 188 -10.13 30.57 11.09
C ALA A 188 -11.36 29.71 11.24
N SER A 189 -12.46 30.35 11.63
CA SER A 189 -13.79 29.75 11.61
C SER A 189 -13.93 29.02 10.29
N VAL A 190 -14.20 27.71 10.36
CA VAL A 190 -14.45 26.88 9.18
C VAL A 190 -15.42 27.66 8.30
N PRO A 191 -15.07 27.93 7.02
CA PRO A 191 -15.92 28.73 6.15
C PRO A 191 -17.33 28.15 6.20
N ASP A 192 -18.32 29.03 6.46
CA ASP A 192 -19.72 28.65 6.42
C ASP A 192 -19.98 27.93 5.10
N ARG A 193 -20.82 26.90 5.14
CA ARG A 193 -21.03 25.88 4.09
C ARG A 193 -21.74 26.46 2.85
N GLY A 194 -21.45 27.73 2.50
CA GLY A 194 -22.09 28.50 1.46
C GLY A 194 -22.33 27.66 0.22
N ASP A 195 -23.45 27.93 -0.45
CA ASP A 195 -24.24 27.11 -1.41
C ASP A 195 -23.50 26.42 -2.58
N VAL A 196 -22.29 25.94 -2.39
CA VAL A 196 -21.58 25.06 -3.29
C VAL A 196 -22.35 23.76 -3.32
N ALA A 197 -22.80 23.36 -4.51
CA ALA A 197 -23.50 22.10 -4.74
C ALA A 197 -22.53 20.93 -4.48
N VAL A 198 -22.41 20.53 -3.22
CA VAL A 198 -21.61 19.37 -2.80
C VAL A 198 -22.34 18.09 -3.19
N SER A 199 -21.65 17.19 -3.89
CA SER A 199 -22.21 15.88 -4.26
C SER A 199 -22.55 15.04 -3.02
N GLY A 200 -23.39 14.01 -3.17
CA GLY A 200 -23.73 13.11 -2.06
C GLY A 200 -22.51 12.43 -1.44
N ALA A 201 -21.53 12.04 -2.27
CA ALA A 201 -20.28 11.43 -1.82
C ALA A 201 -19.41 12.39 -1.01
N GLU A 202 -19.25 13.63 -1.47
CA GLU A 202 -18.49 14.66 -0.75
C GLU A 202 -19.19 15.05 0.57
N ARG A 203 -20.53 15.04 0.61
CA ARG A 203 -21.28 15.25 1.85
C ARG A 203 -21.01 14.15 2.87
N ALA A 204 -21.03 12.88 2.45
CA ALA A 204 -20.71 11.77 3.33
C ALA A 204 -19.26 11.84 3.87
N ILE A 205 -18.30 12.24 3.03
CA ILE A 205 -16.92 12.47 3.47
C ILE A 205 -16.85 13.62 4.48
N TRP A 206 -17.53 14.73 4.20
CA TRP A 206 -17.57 15.88 5.10
C TRP A 206 -18.09 15.49 6.48
N ASP A 207 -19.26 14.84 6.53
CA ASP A 207 -19.91 14.42 7.77
C ASP A 207 -19.01 13.45 8.55
N HIS A 208 -18.37 12.49 7.87
CA HIS A 208 -17.38 11.59 8.47
C HIS A 208 -16.21 12.35 9.11
N LEU A 209 -15.63 13.31 8.40
CA LEU A 209 -14.51 14.10 8.91
C LEU A 209 -14.88 15.04 10.07
N GLU A 210 -16.17 15.33 10.29
CA GLU A 210 -16.64 16.04 11.48
C GLU A 210 -16.73 15.15 12.72
N THR A 211 -16.95 13.84 12.53
CA THR A 211 -16.98 12.87 13.64
C THR A 211 -15.59 12.53 14.19
N LEU A 212 -14.53 12.79 13.42
CA LEU A 212 -13.17 12.46 13.83
C LEU A 212 -12.70 13.35 15.00
N PRO A 213 -11.93 12.79 15.96
CA PRO A 213 -11.40 13.55 17.07
C PRO A 213 -10.47 14.68 16.58
N LYS A 214 -10.77 15.91 17.00
CA LYS A 214 -10.08 17.16 16.64
C LYS A 214 -8.78 17.39 17.42
N GLY A 215 -7.96 16.35 17.63
CA GLY A 215 -6.72 16.43 18.41
C GLY A 215 -5.64 17.31 17.75
N ALA A 216 -4.40 16.81 17.62
CA ALA A 216 -3.34 17.54 16.92
C ALA A 216 -3.56 17.69 15.40
N TRP A 217 -4.62 17.08 14.87
CA TRP A 217 -4.99 17.06 13.45
C TRP A 217 -6.02 18.13 13.14
N THR A 218 -5.56 19.18 12.45
CA THR A 218 -6.40 20.24 11.88
C THR A 218 -6.75 19.92 10.43
N PRO A 219 -7.81 20.54 9.85
CA PRO A 219 -8.12 20.38 8.43
C PRO A 219 -6.94 20.68 7.50
N ALA A 220 -6.12 21.69 7.83
CA ALA A 220 -4.92 22.02 7.08
C ALA A 220 -3.86 20.90 7.13
N ARG A 221 -3.67 20.25 8.29
CA ARG A 221 -2.76 19.09 8.40
C ARG A 221 -3.30 17.86 7.67
N ASP A 222 -4.61 17.61 7.75
CA ASP A 222 -5.24 16.52 7.00
C ASP A 222 -5.11 16.72 5.49
N LEU A 223 -5.26 17.97 5.01
CA LEU A 223 -5.01 18.33 3.62
C LEU A 223 -3.55 18.08 3.23
N ALA A 224 -2.59 18.59 4.01
CA ALA A 224 -1.16 18.40 3.74
C ALA A 224 -0.75 16.92 3.74
N LEU A 225 -1.33 16.11 4.64
CA LEU A 225 -1.19 14.66 4.64
C LEU A 225 -1.68 14.05 3.32
N ALA A 226 -2.91 14.37 2.91
CA ALA A 226 -3.51 13.82 1.71
C ALA A 226 -2.75 14.23 0.43
N GLU A 227 -2.34 15.49 0.32
CA GLU A 227 -1.59 16.00 -0.84
C GLU A 227 -0.19 15.40 -0.94
N GLY A 228 0.54 15.28 0.17
CA GLY A 228 1.86 14.65 0.17
C GLY A 228 1.80 13.17 -0.24
N LEU A 229 0.78 12.44 0.23
CA LEU A 229 0.57 11.06 -0.19
C LEU A 229 0.17 10.96 -1.68
N ALA A 230 -0.70 11.85 -2.16
CA ALA A 230 -1.10 11.90 -3.57
C ALA A 230 0.06 12.26 -4.52
N ARG A 231 1.01 13.07 -4.06
CA ARG A 231 2.24 13.41 -4.79
C ARG A 231 3.24 12.25 -4.88
N GLY A 232 3.12 11.26 -3.99
CA GLY A 232 4.01 10.10 -3.93
C GLY A 232 5.15 10.23 -2.92
N ASP A 233 5.11 11.20 -2.00
CA ASP A 233 6.15 11.41 -0.99
C ASP A 233 6.25 10.23 -0.01
N GLY A 234 5.18 9.44 0.07
CA GLY A 234 5.06 8.28 0.95
C GLY A 234 4.98 8.67 2.43
N THR A 235 4.62 7.68 3.26
CA THR A 235 4.42 7.92 4.70
C THR A 235 5.62 8.53 5.44
N PRO A 236 6.91 8.19 5.15
CA PRO A 236 8.03 8.78 5.87
C PRO A 236 8.26 10.25 5.51
N GLY A 237 8.17 10.61 4.22
CA GLY A 237 8.37 11.99 3.77
C GLY A 237 7.27 12.91 4.32
N VAL A 238 6.02 12.46 4.30
CA VAL A 238 4.91 13.22 4.88
C VAL A 238 5.05 13.37 6.40
N ALA A 239 5.50 12.33 7.10
CA ALA A 239 5.72 12.39 8.55
C ALA A 239 6.80 13.41 8.94
N GLU A 240 7.88 13.49 8.15
CA GLU A 240 8.93 14.50 8.32
C GLU A 240 8.41 15.92 8.11
N VAL A 241 7.71 16.17 7.00
CA VAL A 241 7.12 17.49 6.68
C VAL A 241 6.11 17.94 7.72
N LEU A 242 5.30 17.01 8.23
CA LEU A 242 4.29 17.31 9.23
C LEU A 242 4.81 17.29 10.66
N GLU A 243 6.08 16.95 10.89
CA GLU A 243 6.68 16.81 12.23
C GLU A 243 5.87 15.89 13.16
N VAL A 244 5.41 14.75 12.64
CA VAL A 244 4.64 13.73 13.39
C VAL A 244 5.25 12.34 13.24
N GLY A 245 4.83 11.40 14.09
CA GLY A 245 5.23 10.02 13.96
C GLY A 245 4.72 9.40 12.65
N ARG A 246 5.54 8.56 12.01
CA ARG A 246 5.12 7.79 10.82
C ARG A 246 3.84 6.96 11.08
N GLU A 247 3.74 6.38 12.27
CA GLU A 247 2.55 5.59 12.64
C GLU A 247 1.31 6.48 12.80
N ASP A 248 1.46 7.74 13.22
CA ASP A 248 0.37 8.70 13.30
C ASP A 248 -0.14 9.09 11.91
N VAL A 249 0.76 9.28 10.94
CA VAL A 249 0.42 9.51 9.52
C VAL A 249 -0.36 8.33 8.96
N ILE A 250 0.11 7.10 9.18
CA ILE A 250 -0.58 5.88 8.71
C ILE A 250 -1.96 5.82 9.35
N THR A 251 -2.02 5.93 10.67
CA THR A 251 -3.27 5.84 11.45
C THR A 251 -4.25 6.93 11.03
N ARG A 252 -3.79 8.18 10.85
CA ARG A 252 -4.66 9.27 10.41
C ARG A 252 -5.16 9.07 8.99
N TRP A 253 -4.29 8.68 8.07
CA TRP A 253 -4.69 8.36 6.68
C TRP A 253 -5.77 7.28 6.66
N CYS A 254 -5.59 6.26 7.49
CA CYS A 254 -6.53 5.17 7.66
C CYS A 254 -7.91 5.62 8.16
N TYR A 255 -7.97 6.68 8.97
CA TYR A 255 -9.21 7.29 9.44
C TYR A 255 -9.88 8.19 8.41
N ILE A 256 -9.12 9.02 7.68
CA ILE A 256 -9.72 9.99 6.75
C ILE A 256 -10.08 9.40 5.38
N ASN A 257 -9.36 8.37 4.93
CA ASN A 257 -9.60 7.70 3.66
C ASN A 257 -10.33 6.37 3.89
N THR A 258 -11.66 6.42 3.90
CA THR A 258 -12.52 5.28 4.25
C THR A 258 -12.65 4.27 3.11
N ALA A 259 -12.53 4.71 1.85
CA ALA A 259 -12.53 3.82 0.67
C ALA A 259 -11.14 3.73 0.04
N ARG A 260 -10.23 2.98 0.69
CA ARG A 260 -8.86 2.83 0.19
C ARG A 260 -8.83 2.12 -1.16
N GLY A 261 -8.07 2.67 -2.09
CA GLY A 261 -7.94 2.14 -3.46
C GLY A 261 -8.96 2.73 -4.44
N ASP A 262 -10.02 3.38 -3.95
CA ASP A 262 -10.95 4.14 -4.79
C ASP A 262 -10.35 5.53 -5.10
N LEU A 263 -10.10 5.79 -6.40
CA LEU A 263 -9.52 7.04 -6.88
C LEU A 263 -10.54 8.19 -6.87
N ASP A 264 -11.82 7.91 -7.12
CA ASP A 264 -12.87 8.92 -7.13
C ASP A 264 -13.16 9.39 -5.71
N HIS A 265 -13.17 8.47 -4.75
CA HIS A 265 -13.25 8.81 -3.32
C HIS A 265 -12.06 9.68 -2.88
N GLN A 266 -10.82 9.34 -3.29
CA GLN A 266 -9.64 10.15 -2.94
C GLN A 266 -9.67 11.55 -3.56
N ALA A 267 -10.15 11.67 -4.80
CA ALA A 267 -10.34 12.97 -5.44
C ALA A 267 -11.40 13.81 -4.71
N ALA A 268 -12.53 13.19 -4.32
CA ALA A 268 -13.58 13.84 -3.52
C ALA A 268 -13.07 14.26 -2.13
N LEU A 269 -12.30 13.39 -1.47
CA LEU A 269 -11.66 13.68 -0.18
C LEU A 269 -10.74 14.90 -0.26
N LEU A 270 -9.88 14.98 -1.29
CA LEU A 270 -9.01 16.14 -1.48
C LEU A 270 -9.79 17.44 -1.68
N ARG A 271 -10.88 17.42 -2.45
CA ARG A 271 -11.75 18.61 -2.62
C ARG A 271 -12.37 19.06 -1.30
N VAL A 272 -12.93 18.12 -0.53
CA VAL A 272 -13.50 18.40 0.80
C VAL A 272 -12.45 18.94 1.75
N LEU A 273 -11.25 18.35 1.80
CA LEU A 273 -10.16 18.81 2.66
C LEU A 273 -9.68 20.22 2.29
N ARG A 274 -9.61 20.55 0.99
CA ARG A 274 -9.28 21.90 0.51
C ARG A 274 -10.29 22.93 0.99
N TRP A 275 -11.59 22.66 0.83
CA TRP A 275 -12.64 23.52 1.36
C TRP A 275 -12.55 23.70 2.88
N ARG A 276 -12.37 22.62 3.64
CA ARG A 276 -12.25 22.70 5.11
C ARG A 276 -11.00 23.45 5.56
N ALA A 277 -9.93 23.41 4.78
CA ALA A 277 -8.71 24.17 5.04
C ALA A 277 -8.78 25.63 4.57
N GLY A 278 -9.88 26.06 3.93
CA GLY A 278 -10.01 27.40 3.34
C GLY A 278 -9.16 27.60 2.08
N ALA A 279 -8.66 26.51 1.48
CA ALA A 279 -7.97 26.53 0.19
C ALA A 279 -9.02 26.39 -0.93
N SER A 280 -9.38 27.49 -1.56
CA SER A 280 -10.26 27.53 -2.74
C SER A 280 -9.48 27.44 -4.04
#